data_AF-A0A851H1E4-F1
#
_entry.id   AF-A0A851H1E4-F1
#
_cell.length_a   1.000
_cell.length_b   1.000
_cell.length_c   1.000
_cell.angle_alpha   90.00
_cell.angle_beta   90.00
_cell.angle_gamma   90.00
#
_symmetry.space_group_name_H-M   'P 1'
#
loop_
_entity.id
_entity.type
_entity.pdbx_description
1 polymer ?
#
loop_
_entity_poly.entity_id
_entity_poly.type
_entity_poly.pdbx_seq_one_letter_code
_entity_poly.pdbx_strand_id
1 'polypeptide(L)'
;MVVHPCYRSKCIASLLINNLEEIGNKSGITILYLLTETAAVYFEKRGYKYSFRNEVPDEVQASKEFSSLCSASAVAMHKKLIP
;
A
#
# COMPACT_ATOMS: atom_id res chain seq x y z
N MET A 1 5.92 4.27 2.59
CA MET A 1 5.72 4.67 4.02
C MET A 1 6.86 4.12 4.85
N VAL A 2 7.46 4.93 5.74
CA VAL A 2 8.54 4.50 6.65
C VAL A 2 8.26 5.03 8.05
N VAL A 3 8.42 4.19 9.07
CA VAL A 3 8.44 4.61 10.47
C VAL A 3 9.87 4.51 10.97
N HIS A 4 10.38 5.61 11.54
CA HIS A 4 11.72 5.68 12.10
C HIS A 4 11.96 4.54 13.11
N PRO A 5 13.12 3.86 13.10
CA PRO A 5 13.37 2.67 13.91
C PRO A 5 12.97 2.81 15.39
N CYS A 6 13.32 3.94 16.03
CA CYS A 6 13.02 4.22 17.44
C CYS A 6 11.51 4.32 17.78
N TYR A 7 10.65 4.37 16.76
CA TYR A 7 9.20 4.51 16.90
C TYR A 7 8.43 3.32 16.30
N ARG A 8 9.13 2.26 15.87
CA ARG A 8 8.49 1.01 15.45
C ARG A 8 7.81 0.33 16.65
N SER A 9 6.86 -0.55 16.36
CA SER A 9 6.04 -1.28 17.36
C SER A 9 5.16 -0.40 18.26
N LYS A 10 5.02 0.89 17.96
CA LYS A 10 4.12 1.83 18.66
C LYS A 10 2.80 2.08 17.92
N CYS A 11 2.36 1.14 17.06
CA CYS A 11 1.15 1.27 16.24
C CYS A 11 1.08 2.49 15.29
N ILE A 12 2.18 3.21 15.08
CA ILE A 12 2.21 4.41 14.23
C ILE A 12 1.88 4.09 12.78
N ALA A 13 2.46 3.03 12.22
CA ALA A 13 2.13 2.56 10.88
C ALA A 13 0.62 2.28 10.76
N SER A 14 0.00 1.74 11.82
CA SER A 14 -1.44 1.47 11.83
C SER A 14 -2.28 2.74 11.80
N LEU A 15 -1.86 3.77 12.54
CA LEU A 15 -2.52 5.08 12.55
C LEU A 15 -2.43 5.75 11.16
N LEU A 16 -1.24 5.74 10.56
CA LEU A 16 -1.02 6.33 9.24
C LEU A 16 -1.87 5.63 8.17
N ILE A 17 -1.89 4.30 8.16
CA ILE A 17 -2.69 3.53 7.19
C ILE A 17 -4.18 3.77 7.39
N ASN A 18 -4.67 3.80 8.64
CA ASN A 18 -6.09 4.11 8.89
C ASN A 18 -6.47 5.48 8.34
N ASN A 19 -5.63 6.49 8.57
CA ASN A 19 -5.91 7.83 8.08
C ASN A 19 -5.88 7.90 6.55
N LEU A 20 -4.95 7.20 5.89
CA LEU A 20 -4.91 7.10 4.43
C LEU A 20 -6.13 6.38 3.85
N GLU A 21 -6.58 5.30 4.48
CA GLU A 21 -7.79 4.56 4.09
C GLU A 21 -9.05 5.45 4.26
N GLU A 22 -9.13 6.21 5.36
CA GLU A 22 -10.23 7.15 5.60
C GLU A 22 -10.26 8.29 4.58
N ILE A 23 -9.10 8.88 4.27
CA ILE A 23 -8.97 9.89 3.22
C ILE A 23 -9.40 9.31 1.87
N GLY A 24 -8.93 8.10 1.54
CA GLY A 24 -9.31 7.43 0.30
C GLY A 24 -10.82 7.24 0.19
N ASN A 25 -11.46 6.75 1.25
CA ASN A 25 -12.92 6.60 1.32
C ASN A 25 -13.63 7.94 1.09
N LYS A 26 -13.21 9.01 1.78
CA LYS A 26 -13.80 10.36 1.62
C LYS A 26 -13.61 10.95 0.23
N SER A 27 -12.52 10.57 -0.45
CA SER A 27 -12.23 10.98 -1.82
C SER A 27 -12.88 10.09 -2.88
N GLY A 28 -13.68 9.10 -2.50
CA GLY A 28 -14.33 8.17 -3.43
C GLY A 28 -13.38 7.15 -4.07
N ILE A 29 -12.19 6.96 -3.51
CA ILE A 29 -11.25 5.93 -3.95
C ILE A 29 -11.80 4.57 -3.53
N THR A 30 -11.91 3.65 -4.49
CA THR A 30 -12.46 2.32 -4.27
C THR A 30 -11.39 1.26 -4.00
N ILE A 31 -10.15 1.52 -4.42
CA ILE A 31 -9.03 0.58 -4.28
C ILE A 31 -7.74 1.36 -3.99
N LEU A 32 -7.02 0.95 -2.95
CA LEU A 32 -5.64 1.36 -2.72
C LEU A 32 -4.68 0.30 -3.25
N TYR A 33 -3.63 0.77 -3.92
CA TYR A 33 -2.52 -0.05 -4.39
C TYR A 33 -1.23 0.37 -3.67
N LEU A 34 -0.36 -0.59 -3.40
CA LEU A 34 0.96 -0.35 -2.82
C LEU A 34 1.99 -1.31 -3.38
N LEU A 35 3.25 -0.91 -3.23
CA LEU A 35 4.41 -1.77 -3.41
C LEU A 35 5.15 -1.93 -2.10
N THR A 36 5.64 -3.14 -1.85
CA THR A 36 6.45 -3.43 -0.68
C THR A 36 7.46 -4.54 -0.96
N GLU A 37 8.64 -4.44 -0.37
CA GLU A 37 9.66 -5.49 -0.45
C GLU A 37 9.68 -6.34 0.83
N THR A 38 9.58 -5.69 2.00
CA THR A 38 9.82 -6.34 3.30
C THR A 38 8.61 -6.31 4.25
N ALA A 39 7.53 -5.62 3.88
CA ALA A 39 6.37 -5.43 4.75
C ALA A 39 5.10 -6.12 4.25
N ALA A 40 5.19 -7.05 3.29
CA ALA A 40 4.04 -7.73 2.70
C ALA A 40 3.14 -8.40 3.76
N VAL A 41 3.73 -9.14 4.69
CA VAL A 41 3.02 -9.80 5.80
C VAL A 41 2.31 -8.80 6.72
N TYR A 42 2.85 -7.58 6.88
CA TYR A 42 2.18 -6.54 7.67
C TYR A 42 0.90 -6.06 6.98
N PHE A 43 0.94 -5.83 5.67
CA PHE A 43 -0.21 -5.38 4.90
C PHE A 43 -1.26 -6.49 4.70
N GLU A 44 -0.82 -7.75 4.54
CA GLU A 44 -1.71 -8.91 4.49
C GLU A 44 -2.60 -9.00 5.74
N LYS A 45 -2.01 -8.84 6.93
CA LYS A 45 -2.76 -8.79 8.20
C LYS A 45 -3.77 -7.65 8.30
N ARG A 46 -3.67 -6.63 7.44
CA ARG A 46 -4.61 -5.49 7.35
C ARG A 46 -5.65 -5.64 6.24
N GLY A 47 -5.68 -6.79 5.57
CA GLY A 47 -6.63 -7.10 4.50
C GLY A 47 -6.19 -6.67 3.10
N TYR A 48 -4.92 -6.27 2.92
CA TYR A 48 -4.35 -6.13 1.59
C TYR A 48 -4.08 -7.51 1.00
N LYS A 49 -4.32 -7.67 -0.29
CA LYS A 49 -4.09 -8.91 -1.04
C LYS A 49 -2.95 -8.69 -2.02
N TYR A 50 -2.21 -9.74 -2.30
CA TYR A 50 -1.23 -9.72 -3.39
C TYR A 50 -1.94 -9.42 -4.72
N SER A 51 -1.31 -8.59 -5.54
CA SER A 51 -1.74 -8.26 -6.90
C SER A 51 -0.63 -8.65 -7.85
N PHE A 52 -0.98 -9.15 -9.04
CA PHE A 52 0.01 -9.16 -10.11
C PHE A 52 0.23 -7.73 -10.62
N ARG A 53 1.46 -7.38 -11.01
CA ARG A 53 1.78 -6.03 -11.51
C ARG A 53 0.95 -5.65 -12.74
N ASN A 54 0.57 -6.63 -13.57
CA ASN A 54 -0.28 -6.45 -14.75
C ASN A 54 -1.78 -6.27 -14.42
N GLU A 55 -2.22 -6.54 -13.19
CA GLU A 55 -3.60 -6.31 -12.72
C GLU A 55 -3.76 -4.94 -12.06
N VAL A 56 -2.64 -4.25 -11.81
CA VAL A 56 -2.65 -2.88 -11.32
C VAL A 56 -3.05 -1.97 -12.49
N PRO A 57 -3.96 -0.99 -12.30
CA PRO A 57 -4.35 -0.10 -13.39
C PRO A 57 -3.15 0.61 -14.02
N ASP A 58 -3.18 0.81 -15.34
CA ASP A 58 -2.06 1.43 -16.08
C ASP A 58 -1.69 2.81 -15.53
N GLU A 59 -2.68 3.57 -15.06
CA GLU A 59 -2.52 4.87 -14.41
C GLU A 59 -1.65 4.79 -13.15
N VAL A 60 -1.78 3.70 -12.39
CA VAL A 60 -1.00 3.41 -11.19
C VAL A 60 0.36 2.83 -11.57
N GLN A 61 0.42 1.96 -12.58
CA GLN A 61 1.68 1.43 -13.12
C GLN A 61 2.60 2.53 -13.66
N ALA A 62 2.02 3.57 -14.28
CA ALA A 62 2.75 4.72 -14.80
C ALA A 62 3.36 5.62 -13.70
N SER A 63 3.00 5.40 -12.44
CA SER A 63 3.60 6.15 -11.32
C SER A 63 5.09 5.83 -11.17
N LYS A 64 5.88 6.79 -10.66
CA LYS A 64 7.32 6.61 -10.41
C LYS A 64 7.61 5.46 -9.44
N GLU A 65 6.74 5.30 -8.45
CA GLU A 65 6.81 4.22 -7.46
C GLU A 65 6.70 2.84 -8.11
N PHE A 66 5.84 2.69 -9.13
CA PHE A 66 5.66 1.42 -9.85
C PHE A 66 6.66 1.19 -10.98
N SER A 67 7.07 2.24 -11.68
CA SER A 67 7.88 2.16 -12.91
C SER A 67 9.39 2.10 -12.68
N SER A 68 9.92 2.71 -11.62
CA SER A 68 11.38 2.97 -11.55
C SER A 68 12.01 2.89 -10.16
N LEU A 69 11.23 3.05 -9.07
CA LEU A 69 11.79 3.17 -7.72
C LEU A 69 11.79 1.87 -6.93
N CYS A 70 10.91 0.92 -7.25
CA CYS A 70 10.86 -0.38 -6.60
C CYS A 70 11.65 -1.40 -7.42
N SER A 71 12.58 -2.10 -6.78
CA SER A 71 13.32 -3.21 -7.38
C SER A 71 12.36 -4.24 -8.01
N ALA A 72 12.85 -5.04 -8.96
CA ALA A 72 12.05 -6.12 -9.55
C ALA A 72 11.46 -7.09 -8.50
N SER A 73 12.05 -7.13 -7.28
CA SER A 73 11.59 -7.93 -6.15
C SER A 73 10.43 -7.34 -5.34
N ALA A 74 10.04 -6.08 -5.56
CA ALA A 74 8.91 -5.51 -4.85
C ALA A 74 7.59 -6.14 -5.29
N VAL A 75 6.80 -6.59 -4.32
CA VAL A 75 5.47 -7.17 -4.54
C VAL A 75 4.41 -6.08 -4.55
N ALA A 76 3.47 -6.18 -5.49
CA ALA A 76 2.29 -5.33 -5.53
C ALA A 76 1.21 -5.92 -4.64
N MET A 77 0.54 -5.07 -3.88
CA MET A 77 -0.61 -5.44 -3.07
C MET A 77 -1.71 -4.40 -3.23
N HIS A 78 -2.96 -4.83 -3.04
CA HIS A 78 -4.11 -3.96 -3.16
C HIS A 78 -5.14 -4.23 -2.06
N LYS A 79 -5.94 -3.21 -1.73
CA LYS A 79 -7.07 -3.33 -0.81
C LYS A 79 -8.26 -2.56 -1.36
N LYS A 80 -9.41 -3.21 -1.43
CA LYS A 80 -10.67 -2.53 -1.72
C LYS A 80 -11.06 -1.71 -0.50
N LEU A 81 -11.31 -0.43 -0.71
CA LEU A 81 -11.92 0.42 0.29
C LEU A 81 -13.44 0.25 0.18
N ILE A 82 -14.07 -0.06 1.30
CA ILE A 82 -15.52 -0.13 1.40
C ILE A 82 -15.95 1.21 2.00
N PRO A 83 -16.84 1.96 1.34
CA PRO A 83 -17.43 3.16 1.91
C PRO A 83 -18.15 2.89 3.24
#